data_AF-A0A972R8A4-F1
#
_entry.id   AF-A0A972R8A4-F1
#
_cell.length_a   1.000
_cell.length_b   1.000
_cell.length_c   1.000
_cell.angle_alpha   90.00
_cell.angle_beta   90.00
_cell.angle_gamma   90.00
#
_symmetry.space_group_name_H-M   'P 1'
#
loop_
_entity.id
_entity.type
_entity.pdbx_description
1 polymer ?
#
loop_
_entity_poly.entity_id
_entity_poly.type
_entity_poly.pdbx_seq_one_letter_code
_entity_poly.pdbx_strand_id
1 'polypeptide(L)' 'MIDLKDINKTYYTGKTSLHVLKGINLKINRGELVSIMGSSGSGKSTLLNIIG' A
#
# COMPACT_ATOMS: atom_id res chain seq x y z
N MET A 1 10.60 10.20 7.80
CA MET A 1 9.84 10.82 6.68
C MET A 1 9.66 9.72 5.67
N ILE A 2 8.43 9.42 5.29
CA ILE A 2 8.07 8.42 4.28
C ILE A 2 7.40 9.19 3.14
N ASP A 3 7.81 8.94 1.89
CA ASP A 3 7.23 9.52 0.69
C ASP A 3 7.08 8.42 -0.37
N LEU A 4 5.84 8.03 -0.62
CA LEU A 4 5.42 7.03 -1.60
C LEU A 4 4.75 7.74 -2.76
N LYS A 5 5.22 7.48 -3.98
CA LYS A 5 4.69 8.06 -5.21
C LYS A 5 4.33 6.97 -6.20
N ASP A 6 3.10 7.04 -6.68
CA ASP A 6 2.51 6.13 -7.68
C ASP A 6 2.78 4.64 -7.40
N ILE A 7 2.61 4.23 -6.15
CA ILE A 7 2.88 2.84 -5.74
C ILE A 7 1.80 1.93 -6.30
N ASN A 8 2.25 0.97 -7.10
CA ASN A 8 1.43 -0.07 -7.70
C ASN A 8 1.91 -1.44 -7.23
N LYS A 9 0.97 -2.33 -6.92
CA LYS A 9 1.29 -3.71 -6.56
C LYS A 9 0.26 -4.66 -7.10
N THR A 10 0.72 -5.57 -7.93
CA THR A 10 -0.05 -6.71 -8.44
C THR A 10 0.56 -7.99 -7.90
N TYR A 11 -0.28 -8.85 -7.34
CA TYR A 11 0.09 -10.23 -7.05
C TYR A 11 -0.33 -11.10 -8.21
N TYR A 12 0.55 -12.01 -8.63
CA TYR A 12 0.30 -12.94 -9.71
C TYR A 12 0.18 -14.34 -9.10
N THR A 13 -0.93 -15.02 -9.37
CA THR A 13 -1.20 -16.40 -8.94
C THR A 13 -1.53 -17.22 -10.18
N GLY A 14 -0.52 -17.94 -10.68
CA GLY A 14 -0.65 -18.74 -11.89
C GLY A 14 -1.09 -17.88 -13.08
N LYS A 15 -2.30 -18.11 -13.58
CA LYS A 15 -2.89 -17.37 -14.71
C LYS A 15 -3.66 -16.11 -14.32
N THR A 16 -3.91 -15.89 -13.02
CA THR A 16 -4.66 -14.72 -12.55
C THR A 16 -3.73 -13.68 -11.94
N SER A 17 -4.14 -12.42 -12.03
CA SER A 17 -3.48 -11.31 -11.39
C SER A 17 -4.49 -10.53 -10.54
N LEU A 18 -4.03 -10.07 -9.38
CA LEU A 18 -4.79 -9.21 -8.48
C LEU A 18 -4.03 -7.92 -8.28
N HIS A 19 -4.54 -6.84 -8.86
CA HIS A 19 -3.99 -5.49 -8.69
C HIS A 19 -4.51 -4.89 -7.39
N VAL A 20 -3.68 -4.98 -6.34
CA VAL A 20 -4.03 -4.64 -4.95
C VAL A 20 -3.81 -3.17 -4.65
N LEU A 21 -2.63 -2.62 -5.00
CA LEU A 21 -2.34 -1.19 -4.84
C LEU A 21 -2.37 -0.53 -6.22
N LYS A 22 -3.19 0.52 -6.34
CA LYS A 22 -3.55 1.17 -7.61
C LYS A 22 -3.14 2.64 -7.58
N GLY A 23 -1.87 2.93 -7.84
CA GLY A 23 -1.33 4.30 -7.87
C GLY A 23 -1.44 5.04 -6.53
N ILE A 24 -0.96 4.41 -5.45
CA ILE A 24 -1.02 5.01 -4.12
C ILE A 24 0.06 6.09 -3.96
N ASN A 25 -0.36 7.28 -3.55
CA ASN A 25 0.51 8.38 -3.15
C ASN A 25 0.31 8.64 -1.66
N LEU A 26 1.40 8.63 -0.88
CA LEU A 26 1.34 8.82 0.57
C LEU A 26 2.60 9.53 1.06
N LYS A 27 2.42 10.59 1.84
CA LYS A 27 3.51 11.31 2.49
C LYS A 27 3.26 11.34 3.99
N ILE A 28 4.23 10.87 4.77
CA ILE A 28 4.23 10.90 6.24
C ILE A 28 5.45 11.67 6.70
N ASN A 29 5.21 12.79 7.39
CA ASN A 29 6.25 13.64 7.92
C ASN A 29 6.89 13.02 9.18
N ARG A 30 8.05 13.53 9.58
CA ARG A 30 8.73 13.05 10.79
C ARG A 30 7.89 13.43 12.03
N GLY A 31 7.62 12.45 12.89
CA GLY A 31 6.85 12.65 14.12
C GLY A 31 5.33 12.49 13.97
N GLU A 32 4.83 12.27 12.75
CA GLU A 32 3.40 11.97 12.55
C GLU A 32 3.05 10.56 13.00
N LEU A 33 1.96 10.44 13.75
CA LEU A 33 1.31 9.17 14.07
C LEU A 33 0.12 8.97 13.12
N VAL A 34 0.16 7.91 12.32
CA VAL A 34 -0.84 7.64 11.28
C VAL A 34 -1.41 6.24 11.44
N SER A 35 -2.71 6.09 11.19
CA SER A 35 -3.39 4.79 11.15
C SER A 35 -3.93 4.52 9.75
N ILE A 36 -3.88 3.26 9.31
CA ILE A 36 -4.40 2.82 8.01
C ILE A 36 -5.65 1.97 8.25
N MET A 37 -6.80 2.45 7.77
CA MET A 37 -8.11 1.79 7.94
C MET A 37 -8.74 1.41 6.60
N GLY A 38 -9.68 0.46 6.62
CA GLY A 38 -10.39 -0.03 5.44
C GLY A 38 -10.87 -1.47 5.56
N SER A 39 -11.73 -1.93 4.64
CA SER A 39 -12.28 -3.29 4.59
C SER A 39 -11.21 -4.38 4.46
N SER A 40 -11.53 -5.62 4.86
CA SER A 40 -10.63 -6.76 4.62
C SER A 40 -10.31 -6.89 3.12
N GLY A 41 -9.05 -7.18 2.79
CA GLY A 41 -8.58 -7.28 1.40
C GLY A 41 -8.30 -5.96 0.67
N SER A 42 -8.49 -4.80 1.30
CA SER A 42 -8.27 -3.48 0.66
C SER A 42 -6.79 -3.10 0.41
N GLY A 43 -5.84 -3.98 0.68
CA GLY A 43 -4.41 -3.73 0.46
C GLY A 43 -3.63 -3.08 1.62
N LYS A 44 -4.23 -2.94 2.81
CA LYS A 44 -3.56 -2.33 3.99
C LYS A 44 -2.26 -3.02 4.37
N SER A 45 -2.30 -4.34 4.60
CA SER A 45 -1.11 -5.13 4.93
C SER A 45 -0.09 -5.13 3.78
N THR A 46 -0.55 -5.09 2.53
CA THR A 46 0.34 -4.92 1.37
C THR A 46 1.05 -3.58 1.38
N LEU A 47 0.36 -2.48 1.71
CA LEU A 47 0.97 -1.15 1.82
C LEU A 47 1.96 -1.09 2.99
N LEU A 48 1.60 -1.64 4.16
CA LEU A 48 2.51 -1.73 5.31
C LEU A 48 3.77 -2.54 4.99
N ASN A 49 3.63 -3.70 4.34
CA ASN A 49 4.77 -4.52 3.92
C ASN A 49 5.73 -3.80 2.95
N ILE A 50 5.25 -2.81 2.19
CA ILE A 50 6.10 -1.99 1.31
C ILE A 50 6.82 -0.90 2.12
N ILE A 51 6.18 -0.36 3.15
CA ILE A 51 6.76 0.68 4.01
C ILE A 51 7.85 0.09 4.92
N GLY A 52 7.69 -1.14 5.39
CA GLY A 52 8.63 -1.84 6.28
C GLY A 52 7.91 -2.66 7.34
#